data_AF-A0A165PA78-F1
#
_entry.id   AF-A0A165PA78-F1
#
_cell.length_a   1.000
_cell.length_b   1.000
_cell.length_c   1.000
_cell.angle_alpha   90.00
_cell.angle_beta   90.00
_cell.angle_gamma   90.00
#
_symmetry.space_group_name_H-M   'P 1'
#
loop_
_entity.id
_entity.type
_entity.pdbx_description
1 polymer ?
#
loop_
_entity_poly.entity_id
_entity_poly.type
_entity_poly.pdbx_seq_one_letter_code
_entity_poly.pdbx_strand_id
1 'polypeptide(L)'
;MSTATAILGSLALSSTGAVRYTQPQRSQDTHRCTPDVPPPSTRRTPAPGTVTLSADQYAYLISLIHVQPAPAPSLARAQPSPSRVPPSAPLSQQARTLIEQFPHVEPDLLLAIARHTLDPLDLYKLDEHYRGAAGTPPPAELADPLSAPITVTTREFITRYYPSFSALVSPLSTYFRILLALASSAPSPPPSPASPHAPPPPRSGMPARADVLAIASASTQYLARLVALSEEHHWAVILPYHMAFHRARMEEMRRGDYSGWDKVDIELLVRLIEECEREQDGARSR
;
A
#
# COMPACT_ATOMS: atom_id res chain seq x y z
N MET A 1 -18.38 38.79 -13.67
CA MET A 1 -17.54 39.73 -12.90
C MET A 1 -17.30 39.11 -11.53
N SER A 2 -16.04 39.16 -11.07
CA SER A 2 -15.47 38.69 -9.79
C SER A 2 -15.50 37.17 -9.50
N THR A 3 -14.38 36.41 -9.59
CA THR A 3 -13.14 36.35 -8.74
C THR A 3 -13.45 35.93 -7.31
N ALA A 4 -12.94 34.81 -6.80
CA ALA A 4 -11.63 34.63 -6.14
C ALA A 4 -11.80 33.42 -5.17
N THR A 5 -10.84 32.64 -4.65
CA THR A 5 -9.39 32.47 -4.76
C THR A 5 -9.05 31.24 -3.88
N ALA A 6 -7.95 30.56 -4.21
CA ALA A 6 -7.37 29.39 -3.53
C ALA A 6 -7.05 29.57 -2.04
N ILE A 7 -7.00 28.47 -1.29
CA ILE A 7 -6.21 28.34 -0.06
C ILE A 7 -5.47 26.98 -0.06
N LEU A 8 -4.14 27.07 -0.16
CA LEU A 8 -3.15 26.05 0.21
C LEU A 8 -2.90 26.17 1.71
N GLY A 9 -2.90 25.05 2.43
CA GLY A 9 -2.55 24.98 3.85
C GLY A 9 -1.30 24.12 4.08
N SER A 10 -0.15 24.77 4.20
CA SER A 10 1.11 24.20 4.69
C SER A 10 1.02 23.91 6.19
N LEU A 11 1.41 22.70 6.61
CA LEU A 11 1.65 22.38 8.02
C LEU A 11 3.10 22.73 8.38
N ALA A 12 3.26 23.86 9.07
CA ALA A 12 4.50 24.21 9.78
C ALA A 12 4.36 23.77 11.24
N LEU A 13 5.28 22.93 11.71
CA LEU A 13 5.46 22.61 13.12
C LEU A 13 6.12 23.80 13.83
N SER A 14 5.33 24.58 14.57
CA SER A 14 5.84 25.58 15.50
C SER A 14 6.18 24.92 16.85
N SER A 15 7.47 24.84 17.12
CA SER A 15 8.05 24.61 18.44
C SER A 15 8.05 25.91 19.23
N THR A 16 7.33 26.01 20.34
CA THR A 16 7.61 26.97 21.43
C THR A 16 6.76 26.69 22.68
N GLY A 17 7.36 26.77 23.86
CA GLY A 17 6.61 27.05 25.09
C GLY A 17 7.07 26.31 26.35
N ALA A 18 8.27 26.61 26.85
CA ALA A 18 8.68 26.25 28.20
C ALA A 18 7.85 27.05 29.23
N VAL A 19 7.06 26.35 30.05
CA VAL A 19 6.34 26.94 31.19
C VAL A 19 7.18 26.78 32.45
N ARG A 20 7.66 27.91 32.98
CA ARG A 20 8.25 28.03 34.32
C ARG A 20 7.13 27.92 35.36
N TYR A 21 7.18 26.90 36.21
CA TYR A 21 6.41 26.89 37.46
C TYR A 21 7.24 27.49 38.59
N THR A 22 6.66 28.50 39.23
CA THR A 22 7.13 29.13 40.47
C THR A 22 6.83 28.22 41.66
N GLN A 23 7.88 27.99 42.46
CA GLN A 23 7.88 27.18 43.68
C GLN A 23 7.54 28.05 44.89
N PRO A 24 6.61 27.64 45.79
CA PRO A 24 6.54 28.19 47.13
C PRO A 24 7.34 27.35 48.11
N GLN A 25 8.20 28.06 48.81
CA GLN A 25 9.08 27.65 49.90
C GLN A 25 8.25 27.20 51.11
N ARG A 26 8.44 25.97 51.62
CA ARG A 26 7.95 25.56 52.93
C ARG A 26 9.02 24.79 53.70
N SER A 27 9.05 25.11 54.98
CA SER A 27 10.15 24.98 55.92
C SER A 27 10.65 23.56 56.17
N GLN A 28 11.93 23.54 56.52
CA GLN A 28 12.68 22.42 57.07
C GLN A 28 12.02 21.90 58.36
N ASP A 29 11.90 20.59 58.46
CA ASP A 29 12.04 19.89 59.74
C ASP A 29 12.85 18.62 59.51
N THR A 30 13.97 18.59 60.22
CA THR A 30 14.89 17.47 60.38
C THR A 30 14.17 16.26 60.98
N HIS A 31 14.41 15.04 60.47
CA HIS A 31 14.82 13.86 61.24
C HIS A 31 14.81 12.57 60.38
N ARG A 32 15.87 11.78 60.58
CA ARG A 32 16.06 10.35 60.25
C ARG A 32 16.31 9.92 58.80
N CYS A 33 17.59 9.62 58.57
CA CYS A 33 18.07 8.68 57.56
C CYS A 33 17.41 7.30 57.68
N THR A 34 16.76 6.89 56.60
CA THR A 34 16.55 5.49 56.22
C THR A 34 16.86 5.41 54.73
N PRO A 35 17.75 4.52 54.26
CA PRO A 35 17.98 4.32 52.83
C PRO A 35 16.76 3.61 52.24
N ASP A 36 15.89 4.39 51.59
CA ASP A 36 14.70 3.92 50.90
C ASP A 36 15.13 3.32 49.55
N VAL A 37 14.97 2.02 49.41
CA VAL A 37 15.23 1.29 48.17
C VAL A 37 14.08 1.60 47.22
N PRO A 38 14.33 2.15 46.01
CA PRO A 38 13.27 2.47 45.08
C PRO A 38 12.51 1.18 44.72
N PRO A 39 11.16 1.18 44.74
CA PRO A 39 10.39 0.02 44.32
C PRO A 39 10.73 -0.31 42.87
N PRO A 40 10.84 -1.61 42.51
CA PRO A 40 11.15 -2.01 41.15
C PRO A 40 10.07 -1.44 40.23
N SER A 41 10.47 -0.53 39.34
CA SER A 41 9.64 -0.08 38.23
C SER A 41 9.07 -1.31 37.55
N THR A 42 7.76 -1.52 37.71
CA THR A 42 7.02 -2.56 37.02
C THR A 42 7.13 -2.25 35.53
N ARG A 43 8.13 -2.88 34.91
CA ARG A 43 8.37 -2.90 33.47
C ARG A 43 7.10 -3.49 32.89
N ARG A 44 6.17 -2.64 32.44
CA ARG A 44 5.02 -3.04 31.64
C ARG A 44 5.60 -3.80 30.46
N THR A 45 5.49 -5.13 30.52
CA THR A 45 5.76 -5.99 29.39
C THR A 45 4.83 -5.52 28.27
N PRO A 46 5.35 -5.08 27.12
CA PRO A 46 4.49 -4.75 25.99
C PRO A 46 3.63 -5.98 25.68
N ALA A 47 2.34 -5.76 25.46
CA ALA A 47 1.43 -6.83 25.10
C ALA A 47 1.99 -7.56 23.87
N PRO A 48 2.04 -8.90 23.87
CA PRO A 48 2.51 -9.66 22.72
C PRO A 48 1.61 -9.34 21.52
N GLY A 49 2.17 -8.65 20.51
CA GLY A 49 1.48 -8.32 19.26
C GLY A 49 1.51 -6.85 18.84
N THR A 50 2.00 -5.92 19.67
CA THR A 50 2.18 -4.52 19.24
C THR A 50 3.50 -4.37 18.49
N VAL A 51 3.44 -4.21 17.18
CA VAL A 51 4.61 -3.96 16.32
C VAL A 51 4.80 -2.45 16.21
N THR A 52 5.82 -1.91 16.87
CA THR A 52 6.23 -0.50 16.68
C THR A 52 7.22 -0.43 15.52
N LEU A 53 6.88 0.29 14.45
CA LEU A 53 7.83 0.58 13.38
C LEU A 53 8.83 1.63 13.84
N SER A 54 10.12 1.42 13.56
CA SER A 54 11.11 2.47 13.80
C SER A 54 10.97 3.60 12.77
N ALA A 55 11.46 4.80 13.11
CA ALA A 55 11.51 5.92 12.17
C ALA A 55 12.30 5.56 10.88
N ASP A 56 13.34 4.74 11.01
CA ASP A 56 14.13 4.25 9.85
C ASP A 56 13.33 3.30 8.97
N GLN A 57 12.50 2.44 9.58
CA GLN A 57 11.58 1.59 8.82
C GLN A 57 10.56 2.45 8.06
N TYR A 58 10.03 3.49 8.69
CA TYR A 58 9.12 4.43 8.02
C TYR A 58 9.78 5.20 6.88
N ALA A 59 11.01 5.69 7.06
CA ALA A 59 11.79 6.34 6.01
C ALA A 59 12.08 5.39 4.84
N TYR A 60 12.38 4.12 5.14
CA TYR A 60 12.52 3.07 4.13
C TYR A 60 11.21 2.85 3.36
N LEU A 61 10.06 2.79 4.04
CA LEU A 61 8.75 2.67 3.38
C LEU A 61 8.46 3.85 2.44
N ILE A 62 8.79 5.08 2.84
CA ILE A 62 8.66 6.26 1.96
C ILE A 62 9.62 6.17 0.77
N SER A 63 10.84 5.66 0.98
CA SER A 63 11.82 5.52 -0.10
C SER A 63 11.40 4.49 -1.16
N LEU A 64 10.68 3.43 -0.77
CA LEU A 64 10.20 2.39 -1.69
C LEU A 64 9.18 2.89 -2.72
N ILE A 65 8.52 4.01 -2.44
CA ILE A 65 7.51 4.60 -3.34
C ILE A 65 8.17 5.42 -4.46
N HIS A 66 9.43 5.84 -4.30
CA HIS A 66 10.14 6.59 -5.33
C HIS A 66 10.54 5.67 -6.49
N VAL A 67 9.70 5.66 -7.54
CA VAL A 67 10.09 5.12 -8.85
C VAL A 67 11.19 6.01 -9.41
N GLN A 68 12.38 5.43 -9.60
CA GLN A 68 13.51 6.11 -10.22
C GLN A 68 13.08 6.56 -11.64
N PRO A 69 13.14 7.87 -11.96
CA PRO A 69 12.76 8.34 -13.28
C PRO A 69 13.66 7.69 -14.33
N ALA A 70 13.04 7.05 -15.32
CA ALA A 70 13.77 6.40 -16.41
C ALA A 70 14.72 7.40 -17.08
N PRO A 71 15.98 7.03 -17.36
CA PRO A 71 16.93 7.91 -18.04
C PRO A 71 16.35 8.33 -19.40
N ALA A 72 16.37 9.63 -19.68
CA ALA A 72 15.82 10.19 -20.92
C ALA A 72 16.44 9.49 -22.15
N PRO A 73 15.64 9.09 -23.14
CA PRO A 73 16.17 8.48 -24.35
C PRO A 73 16.99 9.51 -25.12
N SER A 74 18.29 9.27 -25.25
CA SER A 74 19.19 10.02 -26.12
C SER A 74 18.63 10.02 -27.55
N LEU A 75 18.38 11.21 -28.09
CA LEU A 75 17.93 11.44 -29.46
C LEU A 75 18.97 10.90 -30.47
N ALA A 76 18.84 9.62 -30.83
CA ALA A 76 19.60 9.02 -31.90
C ALA A 76 19.02 9.46 -33.27
N ARG A 77 19.91 10.08 -34.04
CA ARG A 77 19.73 10.65 -35.39
C ARG A 77 19.12 9.64 -36.38
N ALA A 78 18.08 10.06 -37.09
CA ALA A 78 17.35 9.26 -38.06
C ALA A 78 18.20 8.87 -39.29
N GLN A 79 18.21 7.57 -39.63
CA GLN A 79 18.60 7.05 -40.94
C GLN A 79 17.35 6.48 -41.65
N PRO A 80 17.14 6.77 -42.95
CA PRO A 80 16.03 6.19 -43.72
C PRO A 80 16.44 4.86 -44.38
N SER A 81 15.68 3.80 -44.13
CA SER A 81 15.72 2.55 -44.91
C SER A 81 14.29 2.08 -45.23
N PRO A 82 14.01 1.67 -46.48
CA PRO A 82 12.70 1.15 -46.86
C PRO A 82 12.72 -0.38 -46.93
N SER A 83 11.83 -1.06 -46.20
CA SER A 83 11.09 -2.23 -46.70
C SER A 83 10.10 -2.73 -45.67
N ARG A 84 8.87 -2.88 -46.14
CA ARG A 84 7.65 -3.12 -45.38
C ARG A 84 7.34 -4.62 -45.46
N VAL A 85 7.64 -5.34 -44.40
CA VAL A 85 7.01 -6.63 -44.08
C VAL A 85 6.24 -6.41 -42.78
N PRO A 86 4.95 -6.78 -42.65
CA PRO A 86 4.23 -6.63 -41.40
C PRO A 86 4.80 -7.63 -40.39
N PRO A 87 5.51 -7.20 -39.33
CA PRO A 87 5.93 -8.14 -38.31
C PRO A 87 4.72 -8.48 -37.45
N SER A 88 4.58 -9.76 -37.14
CA SER A 88 3.79 -10.30 -36.03
C SER A 88 3.82 -9.32 -34.87
N ALA A 89 2.63 -8.90 -34.40
CA ALA A 89 2.46 -7.85 -33.41
C ALA A 89 3.50 -8.01 -32.29
N PRO A 90 4.53 -7.15 -32.23
CA PRO A 90 5.49 -7.23 -31.14
C PRO A 90 4.70 -7.02 -29.87
N LEU A 91 4.91 -7.88 -28.86
CA LEU A 91 4.55 -7.57 -27.48
C LEU A 91 4.80 -6.08 -27.28
N SER A 92 3.73 -5.34 -26.98
CA SER A 92 3.76 -3.89 -26.85
C SER A 92 5.00 -3.52 -26.06
N GLN A 93 5.84 -2.61 -26.55
CA GLN A 93 7.14 -2.28 -25.92
C GLN A 93 7.02 -2.06 -24.40
N GLN A 94 5.87 -1.54 -23.97
CA GLN A 94 5.41 -1.45 -22.58
C GLN A 94 5.49 -2.77 -21.78
N ALA A 95 5.01 -3.88 -22.32
CA ALA A 95 5.06 -5.19 -21.68
C ALA A 95 6.50 -5.66 -21.49
N ARG A 96 7.39 -5.38 -22.47
CA ARG A 96 8.82 -5.71 -22.35
C ARG A 96 9.49 -4.90 -21.25
N THR A 97 9.24 -3.59 -21.20
CA THR A 97 9.80 -2.72 -20.15
C THR A 97 9.32 -3.11 -18.75
N LEU A 98 8.07 -3.57 -18.60
CA LEU A 98 7.55 -4.02 -17.30
C LEU A 98 8.18 -5.35 -16.86
N ILE A 99 8.32 -6.31 -17.77
CA ILE A 99 8.97 -7.59 -17.47
C ILE A 99 10.43 -7.36 -17.08
N GLU A 100 11.12 -6.43 -17.75
CA GLU A 100 12.50 -6.06 -17.40
C GLU A 100 12.60 -5.34 -16.05
N GLN A 101 11.62 -4.52 -15.68
CA GLN A 101 11.57 -3.82 -14.38
C GLN A 101 11.17 -4.73 -13.21
N PHE A 102 10.37 -5.77 -13.48
CA PHE A 102 9.83 -6.68 -12.46
C PHE A 102 10.08 -8.15 -12.85
N PRO A 103 11.34 -8.59 -13.01
CA PRO A 103 11.65 -9.94 -13.52
C PRO A 103 11.20 -11.05 -12.57
N HIS A 104 10.99 -10.73 -11.30
CA HIS A 104 10.56 -11.68 -10.28
C HIS A 104 9.04 -11.91 -10.27
N VAL A 105 8.26 -11.01 -10.87
CA VAL A 105 6.80 -11.07 -10.87
C VAL A 105 6.31 -11.87 -12.07
N GLU A 106 5.36 -12.77 -11.84
CA GLU A 106 4.79 -13.57 -12.93
C GLU A 106 4.06 -12.68 -13.96
N PRO A 107 4.19 -12.96 -15.27
CA PRO A 107 3.51 -12.19 -16.31
C PRO A 107 1.99 -12.13 -16.14
N ASP A 108 1.40 -13.21 -15.62
CA ASP A 108 -0.04 -13.29 -15.37
C ASP A 108 -0.48 -12.35 -14.25
N LEU A 109 0.34 -12.17 -13.21
CA LEU A 109 0.10 -11.20 -12.14
C LEU A 109 0.23 -9.78 -12.66
N LEU A 110 1.23 -9.49 -13.50
CA LEU A 110 1.36 -8.18 -14.15
C LEU A 110 0.11 -7.85 -14.99
N LEU A 111 -0.40 -8.84 -15.74
CA LEU A 111 -1.61 -8.67 -16.52
C LEU A 111 -2.86 -8.49 -15.64
N ALA A 112 -2.95 -9.22 -14.53
CA ALA A 112 -4.05 -9.09 -13.57
C ALA A 112 -4.02 -7.70 -12.90
N ILE A 113 -2.85 -7.17 -12.57
CA ILE A 113 -2.70 -5.81 -12.02
C ILE A 113 -3.11 -4.78 -13.07
N ALA A 114 -2.63 -4.92 -14.31
CA ALA A 114 -2.96 -4.02 -15.41
C ALA A 114 -4.47 -3.98 -15.73
N ARG A 115 -5.19 -5.08 -15.47
CA ARG A 115 -6.64 -5.19 -15.65
C ARG A 115 -7.44 -4.88 -14.39
N HIS A 116 -6.77 -4.56 -13.28
CA HIS A 116 -7.38 -4.40 -11.97
C HIS A 116 -8.26 -5.61 -11.58
N THR A 117 -7.75 -6.83 -11.82
CA THR A 117 -8.40 -8.11 -11.47
C THR A 117 -7.58 -8.97 -10.51
N LEU A 118 -6.47 -8.46 -9.97
CA LEU A 118 -5.68 -9.17 -8.96
C LEU A 118 -6.51 -9.38 -7.68
N ASP A 119 -6.63 -10.63 -7.22
CA ASP A 119 -7.21 -10.90 -5.90
C ASP A 119 -6.23 -10.37 -4.83
N PRO A 120 -6.68 -9.57 -3.84
CA PRO A 120 -5.80 -9.16 -2.75
C PRO A 120 -5.17 -10.35 -1.99
N LEU A 121 -5.77 -11.55 -2.03
CA LEU A 121 -5.15 -12.75 -1.49
C LEU A 121 -3.93 -13.22 -2.28
N ASP A 122 -3.79 -12.86 -3.56
CA ASP A 122 -2.64 -13.19 -4.40
C ASP A 122 -1.49 -12.20 -4.26
N LEU A 123 -1.66 -11.13 -3.47
CA LEU A 123 -0.68 -10.07 -3.32
C LEU A 123 0.68 -10.60 -2.82
N TYR A 124 0.71 -11.70 -2.04
CA TYR A 124 1.95 -12.27 -1.48
C TYR A 124 2.87 -12.81 -2.58
N LYS A 125 2.32 -13.15 -3.74
CA LYS A 125 3.09 -13.61 -4.91
C LYS A 125 3.96 -12.50 -5.51
N LEU A 126 3.72 -11.24 -5.12
CA LEU A 126 4.56 -10.10 -5.49
C LEU A 126 5.78 -9.94 -4.59
N ASP A 127 5.87 -10.69 -3.49
CA ASP A 127 7.04 -10.67 -2.61
C ASP A 127 8.17 -11.50 -3.22
N GLU A 128 9.37 -10.92 -3.27
CA GLU A 128 10.58 -11.60 -3.75
C GLU A 128 10.93 -12.83 -2.90
N HIS A 129 10.68 -12.74 -1.59
CA HIS A 129 10.99 -13.81 -0.64
C HIS A 129 10.08 -15.03 -0.81
N TYR A 130 8.87 -14.84 -1.33
CA TYR A 130 7.95 -15.95 -1.57
C TYR A 130 8.49 -16.92 -2.63
N ARG A 131 9.11 -16.38 -3.68
CA ARG A 131 9.63 -17.20 -4.78
C ARG A 131 10.90 -17.95 -4.41
N GLY A 132 11.77 -17.36 -3.58
CA GLY A 132 12.97 -18.04 -3.08
C GLY A 132 12.65 -19.23 -2.17
N ALA A 133 11.52 -19.18 -1.46
CA ALA A 133 11.03 -20.27 -0.62
C ALA A 133 10.28 -21.37 -1.39
N ALA A 134 10.04 -21.21 -2.70
CA ALA A 134 9.23 -22.09 -3.55
C ALA A 134 9.80 -23.50 -3.81
N GLY A 135 10.93 -23.87 -3.17
CA GLY A 135 11.25 -25.28 -2.94
C GLY A 135 10.33 -25.95 -1.91
N THR A 136 9.63 -25.16 -1.12
CA THR A 136 8.52 -25.58 -0.26
C THR A 136 7.25 -25.30 -1.07
N PRO A 137 6.58 -26.33 -1.62
CA PRO A 137 5.30 -26.10 -2.28
C PRO A 137 4.36 -25.38 -1.30
N PRO A 138 3.50 -24.45 -1.78
CA PRO A 138 2.35 -24.05 -0.98
C PRO A 138 1.67 -25.34 -0.51
N PRO A 139 1.27 -25.47 0.78
CA PRO A 139 0.78 -26.73 1.32
C PRO A 139 -0.21 -27.34 0.34
N ALA A 140 0.13 -28.52 -0.18
CA ALA A 140 -0.66 -29.23 -1.17
C ALA A 140 -2.11 -29.53 -0.67
N GLU A 141 -2.39 -29.24 0.60
CA GLU A 141 -3.70 -29.24 1.23
C GLU A 141 -4.71 -28.25 0.60
N LEU A 142 -4.27 -27.24 -0.16
CA LEU A 142 -5.21 -26.41 -0.96
C LEU A 142 -5.58 -27.02 -2.32
N ALA A 143 -4.86 -28.05 -2.78
CA ALA A 143 -4.98 -28.60 -4.13
C ALA A 143 -5.47 -30.05 -4.18
N ASP A 144 -5.80 -30.67 -3.04
CA ASP A 144 -6.36 -32.01 -3.00
C ASP A 144 -7.91 -31.97 -2.98
N PRO A 145 -8.60 -32.24 -4.12
CA PRO A 145 -10.05 -32.26 -4.19
C PRO A 145 -10.70 -33.48 -3.51
N LEU A 146 -9.91 -34.39 -2.92
CA LEU A 146 -10.39 -35.65 -2.35
C LEU A 146 -10.18 -35.79 -0.83
N SER A 147 -9.36 -34.94 -0.21
CA SER A 147 -9.27 -34.84 1.24
C SER A 147 -10.37 -33.91 1.74
N ALA A 148 -11.06 -34.31 2.83
CA ALA A 148 -12.20 -33.59 3.39
C ALA A 148 -11.97 -32.06 3.43
N PRO A 149 -12.99 -31.23 3.16
CA PRO A 149 -12.83 -29.80 3.05
C PRO A 149 -12.51 -29.20 4.41
N ILE A 150 -11.24 -29.27 4.81
CA ILE A 150 -10.66 -28.30 5.71
C ILE A 150 -10.63 -27.04 4.85
N THR A 151 -11.73 -26.30 4.87
CA THR A 151 -11.74 -24.93 4.39
C THR A 151 -10.72 -24.22 5.25
N VAL A 152 -9.46 -24.20 4.82
CA VAL A 152 -8.43 -23.35 5.40
C VAL A 152 -9.07 -21.99 5.40
N THR A 153 -9.41 -21.54 6.60
CA THR A 153 -10.20 -20.32 6.71
C THR A 153 -9.37 -19.24 6.05
N THR A 154 -9.99 -18.32 5.30
CA THR A 154 -9.26 -17.21 4.68
C THR A 154 -8.33 -16.54 5.70
N ARG A 155 -8.73 -16.52 6.98
CA ARG A 155 -7.94 -16.14 8.14
C ARG A 155 -6.64 -16.94 8.32
N GLU A 156 -6.66 -18.27 8.32
CA GLU A 156 -5.45 -19.10 8.48
C GLU A 156 -4.44 -18.88 7.36
N PHE A 157 -4.91 -18.87 6.10
CA PHE A 157 -4.08 -18.56 4.94
C PHE A 157 -3.39 -17.21 5.11
N ILE A 158 -4.21 -16.20 5.40
CA ILE A 158 -3.77 -14.83 5.61
C ILE A 158 -2.75 -14.73 6.75
N THR A 159 -2.97 -15.38 7.90
CA THR A 159 -2.02 -15.33 9.03
C THR A 159 -0.69 -16.03 8.73
N ARG A 160 -0.68 -17.01 7.83
CA ARG A 160 0.53 -17.73 7.44
C ARG A 160 1.41 -16.90 6.50
N TYR A 161 0.81 -16.24 5.51
CA TYR A 161 1.56 -15.43 4.52
C TYR A 161 1.81 -14.00 4.99
N TYR A 162 0.97 -13.48 5.88
CA TYR A 162 1.07 -12.14 6.44
C TYR A 162 1.02 -12.19 7.97
N PRO A 163 2.06 -12.73 8.63
CA PRO A 163 2.10 -12.81 10.09
C PRO A 163 2.21 -11.43 10.77
N SER A 164 2.60 -10.40 10.03
CA SER A 164 2.79 -9.04 10.52
C SER A 164 2.49 -8.00 9.44
N PHE A 165 2.34 -6.74 9.86
CA PHE A 165 2.24 -5.61 8.96
C PHE A 165 3.41 -5.53 7.97
N SER A 166 4.65 -5.74 8.44
CA SER A 166 5.84 -5.68 7.58
C SER A 166 5.80 -6.68 6.42
N ALA A 167 5.21 -7.86 6.62
CA ALA A 167 5.05 -8.87 5.57
C ALA A 167 4.06 -8.43 4.47
N LEU A 168 3.11 -7.54 4.80
CA LEU A 168 2.17 -6.98 3.81
C LEU A 168 2.79 -5.82 3.01
N VAL A 169 3.62 -5.00 3.66
CA VAL A 169 4.07 -3.75 3.05
C VAL A 169 4.94 -3.98 1.82
N SER A 170 5.85 -4.96 1.84
CA SER A 170 6.71 -5.27 0.69
C SER A 170 5.89 -5.59 -0.57
N PRO A 171 5.01 -6.61 -0.59
CA PRO A 171 4.22 -6.93 -1.77
C PRO A 171 3.23 -5.82 -2.15
N LEU A 172 2.65 -5.11 -1.17
CA LEU A 172 1.76 -3.97 -1.44
C LEU A 172 2.51 -2.79 -2.10
N SER A 173 3.74 -2.52 -1.68
CA SER A 173 4.59 -1.50 -2.30
C SER A 173 4.95 -1.89 -3.74
N THR A 174 5.29 -3.16 -3.96
CA THR A 174 5.54 -3.70 -5.31
C THR A 174 4.32 -3.55 -6.21
N TYR A 175 3.12 -3.85 -5.70
CA TYR A 175 1.86 -3.63 -6.41
C TYR A 175 1.70 -2.17 -6.88
N PHE A 176 1.89 -1.20 -5.99
CA PHE A 176 1.78 0.22 -6.37
C PHE A 176 2.87 0.66 -7.34
N ARG A 177 4.10 0.14 -7.23
CA ARG A 177 5.18 0.42 -8.19
C ARG A 177 4.83 -0.10 -9.59
N ILE A 178 4.22 -1.28 -9.69
CA ILE A 178 3.75 -1.85 -10.97
C ILE A 178 2.64 -0.95 -11.56
N LEU A 179 1.68 -0.52 -10.74
CA LEU A 179 0.64 0.42 -11.18
C LEU A 179 1.23 1.74 -11.71
N LEU A 180 2.21 2.31 -11.00
CA LEU A 180 2.89 3.53 -11.42
C LEU A 180 3.65 3.35 -12.74
N ALA A 181 4.34 2.22 -12.91
CA ALA A 181 5.05 1.90 -14.15
C ALA A 181 4.07 1.71 -15.33
N LEU A 182 2.93 1.05 -15.10
CA LEU A 182 1.84 0.89 -16.07
C LEU A 182 1.27 2.24 -16.50
N ALA A 183 0.96 3.13 -15.54
CA ALA A 183 0.44 4.46 -15.82
C ALA A 183 1.46 5.35 -16.54
N SER A 184 2.75 5.22 -16.21
CA SER A 184 3.83 6.01 -16.82
C SER A 184 4.16 5.59 -18.25
N SER A 185 3.84 4.34 -18.61
CA SER A 185 4.07 3.78 -19.94
C SER A 185 2.88 3.93 -20.88
N ALA A 186 1.78 4.53 -20.41
CA ALA A 186 0.63 4.83 -21.24
C ALA A 186 1.04 5.77 -22.39
N PRO A 187 0.75 5.42 -23.65
CA PRO A 187 1.13 6.25 -24.80
C PRO A 187 0.46 7.61 -24.69
N SER A 188 1.23 8.69 -24.84
CA SER A 188 0.66 10.03 -24.92
C SER A 188 -0.34 10.07 -26.08
N PRO A 189 -1.55 10.63 -25.90
CA PRO A 189 -2.49 10.74 -27.00
C PRO A 189 -1.81 11.51 -28.15
N PRO A 190 -1.93 11.05 -29.40
CA PRO A 190 -1.34 11.74 -30.52
C PRO A 190 -1.87 13.19 -30.54
N PRO A 191 -1.02 14.20 -30.80
CA PRO A 191 -1.48 15.57 -30.93
C PRO A 191 -2.53 15.60 -32.04
N SER A 192 -3.80 15.82 -31.66
CA SER A 192 -4.89 15.85 -32.63
C SER A 192 -4.60 16.98 -33.62
N PRO A 193 -4.65 16.72 -34.94
CA PRO A 193 -4.55 17.78 -35.93
C PRO A 193 -5.72 18.73 -35.69
N ALA A 194 -5.41 20.00 -35.49
CA ALA A 194 -6.36 21.07 -35.20
C ALA A 194 -7.46 21.13 -36.28
N SER A 195 -8.55 20.38 -36.10
CA SER A 195 -9.79 20.53 -36.84
C SER A 195 -10.77 21.28 -35.94
N PRO A 196 -11.05 22.56 -36.21
CA PRO A 196 -11.80 23.44 -35.31
C PRO A 196 -13.30 23.12 -35.19
N HIS A 197 -13.80 21.99 -35.72
CA HIS A 197 -15.25 21.73 -35.74
C HIS A 197 -15.70 20.30 -35.39
N ALA A 198 -14.80 19.40 -35.00
CA ALA A 198 -15.20 18.05 -34.61
C ALA A 198 -15.55 17.98 -33.11
N PRO A 199 -16.73 17.45 -32.74
CA PRO A 199 -17.05 17.18 -31.33
C PRO A 199 -16.00 16.22 -30.75
N PRO A 200 -15.54 16.44 -29.50
CA PRO A 200 -14.51 15.63 -28.90
C PRO A 200 -14.97 14.16 -28.86
N PRO A 201 -14.12 13.21 -29.30
CA PRO A 201 -14.47 11.80 -29.21
C PRO A 201 -14.65 11.41 -27.73
N PRO A 202 -15.57 10.47 -27.43
CA PRO A 202 -15.69 9.92 -26.09
C PRO A 202 -14.33 9.32 -25.70
N ARG A 203 -13.74 9.85 -24.62
CA ARG A 203 -12.43 9.46 -24.10
C ARG A 203 -12.51 8.02 -23.58
N SER A 204 -12.28 7.04 -24.43
CA SER A 204 -12.25 5.64 -24.03
C SER A 204 -10.93 5.31 -23.34
N GLY A 205 -10.94 5.38 -22.01
CA GLY A 205 -10.35 4.38 -21.11
C GLY A 205 -8.83 4.17 -21.08
N MET A 206 -8.00 5.10 -21.56
CA MET A 206 -6.56 5.04 -21.31
C MET A 206 -6.14 6.03 -20.22
N PRO A 207 -5.34 5.60 -19.23
CA PRO A 207 -4.98 6.43 -18.10
C PRO A 207 -4.12 7.60 -18.56
N ALA A 208 -4.55 8.81 -18.24
CA ALA A 208 -3.85 10.04 -18.58
C ALA A 208 -2.68 10.27 -17.61
N ARG A 209 -1.72 11.16 -17.97
CA ARG A 209 -0.63 11.57 -17.05
C ARG A 209 -1.11 12.07 -15.67
N ALA A 210 -2.35 12.56 -15.57
CA ALA A 210 -2.98 12.92 -14.31
C ALA A 210 -3.08 11.72 -13.34
N ASP A 211 -3.17 10.50 -13.88
CA ASP A 211 -3.37 9.28 -13.12
C ASP A 211 -2.09 8.82 -12.43
N VAL A 212 -0.90 9.11 -12.99
CA VAL A 212 0.38 8.80 -12.34
C VAL A 212 0.51 9.52 -11.00
N LEU A 213 0.20 10.82 -10.97
CA LEU A 213 0.24 11.61 -9.73
C LEU A 213 -0.86 11.20 -8.75
N ALA A 214 -2.06 10.90 -9.26
CA ALA A 214 -3.16 10.41 -8.43
C ALA A 214 -2.79 9.07 -7.77
N ILE A 215 -2.28 8.11 -8.53
CA ILE A 215 -1.81 6.81 -8.02
C ILE A 215 -0.71 7.01 -6.98
N ALA A 216 0.31 7.82 -7.26
CA ALA A 216 1.45 8.03 -6.34
C ALA A 216 1.01 8.65 -5.01
N SER A 217 0.14 9.67 -5.09
CA SER A 217 -0.41 10.33 -3.90
C SER A 217 -1.27 9.36 -3.11
N ALA A 218 -2.18 8.66 -3.77
CA ALA A 218 -3.13 7.76 -3.11
C ALA A 218 -2.44 6.52 -2.51
N SER A 219 -1.43 5.95 -3.19
CA SER A 219 -0.63 4.85 -2.64
C SER A 219 0.14 5.27 -1.39
N THR A 220 0.72 6.47 -1.39
CA THR A 220 1.46 6.99 -0.24
C THR A 220 0.54 7.23 0.96
N GLN A 221 -0.60 7.87 0.72
CA GLN A 221 -1.59 8.14 1.77
C GLN A 221 -2.18 6.84 2.34
N TYR A 222 -2.46 5.87 1.48
CA TYR A 222 -2.96 4.57 1.91
C TYR A 222 -1.97 3.80 2.77
N LEU A 223 -0.70 3.74 2.37
CA LEU A 223 0.36 3.09 3.15
C LEU A 223 0.55 3.76 4.51
N ALA A 224 0.66 5.10 4.55
CA ALA A 224 0.81 5.85 5.79
C ALA A 224 -0.39 5.62 6.74
N ARG A 225 -1.59 5.51 6.20
CA ARG A 225 -2.78 5.20 6.98
C ARG A 225 -2.79 3.77 7.50
N LEU A 226 -2.37 2.80 6.69
CA LEU A 226 -2.30 1.41 7.12
C LEU A 226 -1.26 1.24 8.25
N VAL A 227 -0.17 2.02 8.23
CA VAL A 227 0.76 2.14 9.35
C VAL A 227 0.03 2.64 10.59
N ALA A 228 -0.65 3.79 10.54
CA ALA A 228 -1.37 4.34 11.70
C ALA A 228 -2.40 3.35 12.27
N LEU A 229 -3.18 2.71 11.40
CA LEU A 229 -4.15 1.69 11.81
C LEU A 229 -3.48 0.47 12.47
N SER A 230 -2.28 0.10 12.03
CA SER A 230 -1.53 -1.01 12.64
C SER A 230 -0.97 -0.70 14.03
N GLU A 231 -0.83 0.58 14.37
CA GLU A 231 -0.44 1.04 15.71
C GLU A 231 -1.64 1.08 16.67
N GLU A 232 -2.82 1.39 16.14
CA GLU A 232 -4.06 1.57 16.93
C GLU A 232 -4.84 0.27 17.15
N HIS A 233 -4.76 -0.66 16.19
CA HIS A 233 -5.58 -1.87 16.21
C HIS A 233 -4.77 -3.15 16.01
N HIS A 234 -5.31 -4.25 16.50
CA HIS A 234 -4.72 -5.56 16.33
C HIS A 234 -4.67 -5.98 14.85
N TRP A 235 -3.58 -6.65 14.48
CA TRP A 235 -3.36 -7.15 13.11
C TRP A 235 -4.48 -8.05 12.59
N ALA A 236 -5.12 -8.82 13.49
CA ALA A 236 -6.28 -9.66 13.17
C ALA A 236 -7.49 -8.87 12.63
N VAL A 237 -7.57 -7.57 12.89
CA VAL A 237 -8.60 -6.66 12.35
C VAL A 237 -8.10 -5.97 11.08
N ILE A 238 -6.87 -5.46 11.12
CA ILE A 238 -6.30 -4.64 10.04
C ILE A 238 -6.13 -5.41 8.74
N LEU A 239 -5.78 -6.69 8.83
CA LEU A 239 -5.54 -7.48 7.65
C LEU A 239 -6.84 -7.83 6.89
N PRO A 240 -7.92 -8.32 7.54
CA PRO A 240 -9.23 -8.41 6.90
C PRO A 240 -9.74 -7.06 6.36
N TYR A 241 -9.49 -5.96 7.08
CA TYR A 241 -9.82 -4.61 6.62
C TYR A 241 -9.11 -4.30 5.30
N HIS A 242 -7.79 -4.49 5.23
CA HIS A 242 -7.02 -4.30 4.01
C HIS A 242 -7.58 -5.12 2.84
N MET A 243 -7.86 -6.42 3.06
CA MET A 243 -8.36 -7.31 2.01
C MET A 243 -9.73 -6.85 1.47
N ALA A 244 -10.66 -6.50 2.36
CA ALA A 244 -11.98 -6.01 1.97
C ALA A 244 -11.90 -4.62 1.30
N PHE A 245 -11.11 -3.71 1.86
CA PHE A 245 -10.88 -2.37 1.30
C PHE A 245 -10.27 -2.45 -0.10
N HIS A 246 -9.22 -3.25 -0.28
CA HIS A 246 -8.54 -3.43 -1.56
C HIS A 246 -9.48 -3.96 -2.65
N ARG A 247 -10.35 -4.94 -2.33
CA ARG A 247 -11.36 -5.42 -3.29
C ARG A 247 -12.31 -4.32 -3.73
N ALA A 248 -12.80 -3.51 -2.81
CA ALA A 248 -13.67 -2.39 -3.13
C ALA A 248 -12.96 -1.34 -4.02
N ARG A 249 -11.70 -1.02 -3.72
CA ARG A 249 -10.92 -0.05 -4.52
C ARG A 249 -10.56 -0.57 -5.91
N MET A 250 -10.36 -1.87 -6.08
CA MET A 250 -10.10 -2.45 -7.41
C MET A 250 -11.24 -2.21 -8.39
N GLU A 251 -12.49 -2.24 -7.92
CA GLU A 251 -13.65 -1.92 -8.75
C GLU A 251 -13.72 -0.43 -9.14
N GLU A 252 -13.25 0.47 -8.26
CA GLU A 252 -13.08 1.89 -8.58
C GLU A 252 -11.98 2.11 -9.63
N MET A 253 -10.84 1.43 -9.48
CA MET A 253 -9.73 1.52 -10.42
C MET A 253 -10.08 0.97 -11.80
N ARG A 254 -10.91 -0.08 -11.90
CA ARG A 254 -11.46 -0.54 -13.19
C ARG A 254 -12.22 0.56 -13.94
N ARG A 255 -12.80 1.51 -13.22
CA ARG A 255 -13.47 2.70 -13.77
C ARG A 255 -12.53 3.89 -13.98
N GLY A 256 -11.24 3.74 -13.68
CA GLY A 256 -10.23 4.81 -13.73
C GLY A 256 -10.30 5.78 -12.54
N ASP A 257 -11.03 5.44 -11.47
CA ASP A 257 -11.12 6.27 -10.27
C ASP A 257 -10.15 5.77 -9.20
N TYR A 258 -9.13 6.59 -8.92
CA TYR A 258 -8.13 6.33 -7.88
C TYR A 258 -8.37 7.11 -6.60
N SER A 259 -9.39 7.98 -6.57
CA SER A 259 -9.62 8.90 -5.45
C SER A 259 -9.98 8.17 -4.16
N GLY A 260 -10.59 6.99 -4.25
CA GLY A 260 -11.04 6.28 -3.07
C GLY A 260 -9.94 5.70 -2.17
N TRP A 261 -8.71 5.57 -2.68
CA TRP A 261 -7.57 5.07 -1.90
C TRP A 261 -7.13 6.05 -0.79
N ASP A 262 -7.51 7.33 -0.89
CA ASP A 262 -7.23 8.34 0.13
C ASP A 262 -8.25 8.38 1.28
N LYS A 263 -9.31 7.56 1.23
CA LYS A 263 -10.42 7.56 2.22
C LYS A 263 -10.32 6.39 3.18
N VAL A 264 -10.66 6.61 4.45
CA VAL A 264 -10.84 5.52 5.43
C VAL A 264 -12.26 5.01 5.25
N ASP A 265 -12.43 3.70 5.14
CA ASP A 265 -13.75 3.10 5.26
C ASP A 265 -14.01 2.79 6.75
N ILE A 266 -14.46 3.82 7.48
CA ILE A 266 -14.67 3.74 8.94
C ILE A 266 -15.74 2.69 9.26
N GLU A 267 -16.79 2.60 8.44
CA GLU A 267 -17.88 1.63 8.63
C GLU A 267 -17.35 0.20 8.52
N LEU A 268 -16.53 -0.08 7.50
CA LEU A 268 -15.87 -1.38 7.36
C LEU A 268 -14.95 -1.70 8.55
N LEU A 269 -14.16 -0.72 9.01
CA LEU A 269 -13.26 -0.91 10.15
C LEU A 269 -14.02 -1.21 11.44
N VAL A 270 -15.05 -0.43 11.77
CA VAL A 270 -15.89 -0.63 12.97
C VAL A 270 -16.54 -2.01 12.94
N ARG A 271 -17.12 -2.41 11.80
CA ARG A 271 -17.74 -3.73 11.65
C ARG A 271 -16.76 -4.86 11.95
N LEU A 272 -15.51 -4.75 11.49
CA LEU A 272 -14.48 -5.76 11.70
C LEU A 272 -13.95 -5.77 13.14
N ILE A 273 -13.91 -4.63 13.81
CA ILE A 273 -13.58 -4.56 15.24
C ILE A 273 -14.63 -5.32 16.05
N GLU A 274 -15.92 -5.02 15.84
CA GLU A 274 -17.03 -5.68 16.54
C GLU A 274 -17.07 -7.19 16.26
N GLU A 275 -16.77 -7.61 15.03
CA GLU A 275 -16.68 -9.02 14.68
C GLU A 275 -15.54 -9.74 15.41
N CYS A 276 -14.37 -9.11 15.48
CA CYS A 276 -13.22 -9.64 16.20
C CYS A 276 -13.49 -9.76 17.72
N GLU A 277 -14.15 -8.77 18.33
CA GLU A 277 -14.53 -8.82 19.75
C GLU A 277 -15.51 -9.96 20.03
N ARG A 278 -16.53 -10.12 19.19
CA ARG A 278 -17.53 -11.20 19.32
C ARG A 278 -16.91 -12.59 19.26
N GLU A 279 -15.94 -12.79 18.38
CA GLU A 279 -15.19 -14.05 18.28
C GLU A 279 -14.35 -14.31 19.54
N GLN A 280 -13.72 -13.28 20.10
CA GLN A 280 -12.93 -13.41 21.34
C GLN A 280 -13.82 -13.76 22.54
N ASP A 281 -14.98 -13.15 22.67
CA ASP A 281 -15.93 -13.46 23.75
C ASP A 281 -16.50 -14.87 23.62
N GLY A 282 -16.78 -15.30 22.38
CA GLY A 282 -17.19 -16.67 22.08
C GLY A 282 -16.12 -17.70 22.42
N ALA A 283 -14.84 -17.38 22.23
CA ALA A 283 -13.72 -18.25 22.59
C ALA A 283 -13.47 -18.33 24.10
N ARG A 284 -13.70 -17.23 24.85
CA ARG A 284 -13.56 -17.19 26.31
C ARG A 284 -14.66 -17.96 27.06
N SER A 285 -15.80 -18.15 26.42
CA SER A 285 -16.97 -18.81 27.02
C SER A 285 -16.95 -20.34 26.86
N ARG A 286 -15.97 -20.89 26.13
CA ARG A 286 -15.79 -22.33 25.89
C ARG A 286 -14.71 -22.89 26.80
#